data_AF-A0A8K0DC91-F1
#
_entry.id   AF-A0A8K0DC91-F1
#
_cell.length_a   1.000
_cell.length_b   1.000
_cell.length_c   1.000
_cell.angle_alpha   90.00
_cell.angle_beta   90.00
_cell.angle_gamma   90.00
#
_symmetry.space_group_name_H-M   'P 1'
#
loop_
_entity.id
_entity.type
_entity.pdbx_description
1 polymer ?
#
loop_
_entity_poly.entity_id
_entity_poly.type
_entity_poly.pdbx_seq_one_letter_code
_entity_poly.pdbx_strand_id
1 'polypeptide(L)'
;MNIGTWNVKGLSTKQNELLNEIKRFDMDIAAVTEIKKQCKGMVVIGIYAPCNDELHTVKDDHDDNLNQLLNTIGSRKEITILGDFNAHVGSKANDPVVGPYGENYLNDNGSRLIEICYQHSLQIKN
;
A
#
# COMPACT_ATOMS: atom_id res chain seq x y z
N MET A 1 -11.03 -4.04 -20.92
CA MET A 1 -10.16 -2.92 -20.52
C MET A 1 -10.89 -1.60 -20.75
N ASN A 2 -11.73 -1.24 -19.79
CA ASN A 2 -12.52 -0.03 -19.70
C ASN A 2 -11.76 0.99 -18.85
N ILE A 3 -11.37 2.11 -19.45
CA ILE A 3 -10.62 3.18 -18.79
C ILE A 3 -11.48 4.43 -18.78
N GLY A 4 -11.54 5.13 -17.65
CA GLY A 4 -12.27 6.40 -17.55
C GLY A 4 -11.54 7.41 -16.68
N THR A 5 -11.80 8.68 -16.95
CA THR A 5 -11.20 9.80 -16.24
C THR A 5 -12.30 10.61 -15.56
N TRP A 6 -12.13 10.92 -14.28
CA TRP A 6 -13.12 11.65 -13.50
C TRP A 6 -12.49 12.80 -12.75
N ASN A 7 -12.96 14.01 -13.03
CA ASN A 7 -12.62 15.19 -12.24
C ASN A 7 -13.65 15.37 -11.13
N VAL A 8 -13.27 15.06 -9.89
CA VAL A 8 -14.23 15.02 -8.76
C VAL A 8 -14.37 16.37 -8.03
N LYS A 9 -13.42 17.30 -8.21
CA LYS A 9 -13.36 18.61 -7.52
C LYS A 9 -13.47 18.53 -5.98
N GLY A 10 -13.12 17.40 -5.39
CA GLY A 10 -13.24 17.05 -3.97
C GLY A 10 -13.83 15.65 -3.77
N LEU A 11 -13.07 14.77 -3.12
CA LEU A 11 -13.42 13.36 -2.95
C LEU A 11 -14.19 13.10 -1.65
N SER A 12 -14.00 13.91 -0.61
CA SER A 12 -14.56 13.67 0.74
C SER A 12 -16.08 13.46 0.75
N THR A 13 -16.81 14.11 -0.14
CA THR A 13 -18.28 13.97 -0.26
C THR A 13 -18.72 13.03 -1.39
N LYS A 14 -17.83 12.66 -2.30
CA LYS A 14 -18.15 11.96 -3.56
C LYS A 14 -17.63 10.53 -3.66
N GLN A 15 -17.03 9.99 -2.59
CA GLN A 15 -16.51 8.62 -2.60
C GLN A 15 -17.56 7.59 -3.03
N ASN A 16 -18.76 7.65 -2.45
CA ASN A 16 -19.82 6.67 -2.75
C ASN A 16 -20.34 6.80 -4.19
N GLU A 17 -20.47 8.02 -4.70
CA GLU A 17 -20.88 8.26 -6.09
C GLU A 17 -19.85 7.69 -7.07
N LEU A 18 -18.57 8.04 -6.86
CA LEU A 18 -17.46 7.53 -7.68
C LEU A 18 -17.38 6.00 -7.64
N LEU A 19 -17.52 5.38 -6.46
CA LEU A 19 -17.51 3.92 -6.33
C LEU A 19 -18.68 3.25 -7.06
N ASN A 20 -19.87 3.88 -7.03
CA ASN A 20 -21.03 3.38 -7.76
C ASN A 20 -20.83 3.49 -9.26
N GLU A 21 -20.21 4.56 -9.76
CA GLU A 21 -19.93 4.71 -11.19
C GLU A 21 -18.86 3.72 -11.66
N ILE A 22 -17.77 3.55 -10.91
CA ILE A 22 -16.73 2.56 -11.22
C ILE A 22 -17.33 1.16 -11.36
N LYS A 23 -18.22 0.77 -10.42
CA LYS A 23 -18.94 -0.52 -10.47
C LYS A 23 -19.94 -0.58 -11.62
N ARG A 24 -20.69 0.50 -11.85
CA ARG A 24 -21.72 0.57 -12.89
C ARG A 24 -21.14 0.40 -14.28
N PHE A 25 -19.97 0.99 -14.53
CA PHE A 25 -19.31 0.95 -15.83
C PHE A 25 -18.30 -0.18 -15.96
N ASP A 26 -18.18 -1.05 -14.96
CA ASP A 26 -17.24 -2.18 -14.94
C ASP A 26 -15.83 -1.72 -15.37
N MET A 27 -15.36 -0.65 -14.71
CA MET A 27 -14.11 0.02 -15.07
C MET A 27 -12.91 -0.79 -14.60
N ASP A 28 -11.98 -1.06 -15.51
CA ASP A 28 -10.71 -1.72 -15.20
C ASP A 28 -9.70 -0.71 -14.59
N ILE A 29 -9.68 0.53 -15.10
CA ILE A 29 -8.81 1.61 -14.59
C ILE A 29 -9.58 2.94 -14.54
N ALA A 30 -9.51 3.62 -13.40
CA ALA A 30 -10.08 4.96 -13.22
C ALA A 30 -8.99 5.96 -12.86
N ALA A 31 -8.85 7.04 -13.64
CA ALA A 31 -7.99 8.17 -13.31
C ALA A 31 -8.81 9.29 -12.67
N VAL A 32 -8.59 9.58 -11.40
CA VAL A 32 -9.36 10.57 -10.65
C VAL A 32 -8.52 11.82 -10.41
N THR A 33 -9.03 12.98 -10.84
CA THR A 33 -8.35 14.28 -10.71
C THR A 33 -9.13 15.21 -9.79
N GLU A 34 -8.42 16.21 -9.23
CA GLU A 34 -8.96 17.16 -8.26
C GLU A 34 -9.63 16.53 -7.02
N ILE A 35 -9.02 15.48 -6.46
CA ILE A 35 -9.49 14.80 -5.24
C ILE A 35 -9.63 15.76 -4.03
N LYS A 36 -8.90 16.89 -4.01
CA LYS A 36 -8.88 17.89 -2.92
C LYS A 36 -8.98 17.26 -1.53
N LYS A 37 -8.02 16.38 -1.19
CA LYS A 37 -7.95 15.76 0.13
C LYS A 37 -7.31 16.76 1.11
N GLN A 38 -8.00 17.12 2.18
CA GLN A 38 -7.41 17.87 3.30
C GLN A 38 -6.57 16.91 4.16
N CYS A 39 -5.42 16.48 3.64
CA CYS A 39 -4.45 15.71 4.42
C CYS A 39 -3.58 16.68 5.24
N LYS A 40 -3.15 16.27 6.44
CA LYS A 40 -2.07 16.94 7.19
C LYS A 40 -0.69 16.80 6.52
N GLY A 41 -0.65 16.29 5.29
CA GLY A 41 0.53 15.88 4.52
C GLY A 41 0.43 14.42 4.09
N MET A 42 0.80 14.13 2.85
CA MET A 42 0.93 12.77 2.31
C MET A 42 2.40 12.54 1.97
N VAL A 43 2.93 11.38 2.32
CA VAL A 43 4.29 10.97 1.99
C VAL A 43 4.20 9.70 1.16
N VAL A 44 4.81 9.74 -0.02
CA VAL A 44 4.96 8.56 -0.88
C VAL A 44 6.41 8.12 -0.82
N ILE A 45 6.64 6.86 -0.46
CA ILE A 45 7.96 6.27 -0.36
C ILE A 45 8.09 5.25 -1.49
N GLY A 46 9.09 5.43 -2.36
CA GLY A 46 9.47 4.45 -3.37
C GLY A 46 10.53 3.52 -2.80
N ILE A 47 10.34 2.20 -2.91
CA ILE A 47 11.32 1.22 -2.43
C ILE A 47 11.71 0.20 -3.51
N TYR A 48 12.87 -0.41 -3.29
CA TYR A 48 13.31 -1.61 -3.98
C TYR A 48 13.98 -2.52 -2.94
N ALA A 49 13.23 -3.50 -2.45
CA ALA A 49 13.70 -4.37 -1.38
C ALA A 49 14.72 -5.40 -1.90
N PRO A 50 15.64 -5.89 -1.06
CA PRO A 50 16.57 -6.96 -1.42
C PRO A 50 15.83 -8.22 -1.91
N CYS A 51 16.45 -8.97 -2.82
CA CYS A 51 15.89 -10.24 -3.28
C CYS A 51 15.72 -11.21 -2.11
N ASN A 52 14.77 -12.15 -2.22
CA ASN A 52 14.52 -13.13 -1.15
C ASN A 52 15.73 -14.02 -0.85
N ASP A 53 16.65 -14.18 -1.79
CA ASP A 53 17.85 -15.02 -1.63
C ASP A 53 19.08 -14.23 -1.14
N GLU A 54 18.91 -12.94 -0.86
CA GLU A 54 19.98 -12.11 -0.29
C GLU A 54 20.32 -12.50 1.15
N LEU A 55 21.51 -12.09 1.58
CA LEU A 55 21.97 -12.29 2.95
C LEU A 55 21.02 -11.62 3.94
N HIS A 56 20.77 -12.30 5.07
CA HIS A 56 19.88 -11.79 6.11
C HIS A 56 20.32 -10.41 6.61
N THR A 57 21.64 -10.17 6.73
CA THR A 57 22.18 -8.86 7.14
C THR A 57 21.78 -7.74 6.19
N VAL A 58 21.70 -7.99 4.88
CA VAL A 58 21.28 -6.99 3.88
C VAL A 58 19.79 -6.67 4.03
N LYS A 59 18.98 -7.69 4.34
CA LYS A 59 17.55 -7.51 4.62
C LYS A 59 17.31 -6.79 5.94
N ASP A 60 18.07 -7.14 6.99
CA ASP A 60 18.02 -6.49 8.30
C ASP A 60 18.37 -5.01 8.17
N ASP A 61 19.47 -4.69 7.49
CA ASP A 61 19.88 -3.29 7.24
C ASP A 61 18.81 -2.52 6.45
N HIS A 62 18.19 -3.14 5.44
CA HIS A 62 17.11 -2.52 4.68
C HIS A 62 15.89 -2.22 5.56
N ASP A 63 15.45 -3.18 6.35
CA ASP A 63 14.26 -3.07 7.20
C ASP A 63 14.47 -2.09 8.35
N ASP A 64 15.68 -2.04 8.93
CA ASP A 64 16.06 -1.06 9.95
C ASP A 64 16.02 0.37 9.40
N ASN A 65 16.54 0.58 8.19
CA ASN A 65 16.48 1.87 7.51
C ASN A 65 15.04 2.30 7.22
N LEU A 66 14.20 1.38 6.74
CA LEU A 66 12.78 1.65 6.51
C LEU A 66 12.06 1.99 7.82
N ASN A 67 12.32 1.26 8.89
CA ASN A 67 11.76 1.52 10.22
C ASN A 67 12.15 2.91 10.75
N GLN A 68 13.40 3.31 10.62
CA GLN A 68 13.85 4.65 11.01
C GLN A 68 13.15 5.75 10.21
N LEU A 69 12.97 5.55 8.90
CA LEU A 69 12.25 6.49 8.04
C LEU A 69 10.79 6.63 8.46
N LEU A 70 10.09 5.52 8.69
CA LEU A 70 8.68 5.52 9.13
C LEU A 70 8.52 6.21 10.49
N ASN A 71 9.41 5.92 11.44
CA ASN A 71 9.44 6.59 12.74
C ASN A 71 9.67 8.10 12.62
N THR A 72 10.53 8.53 11.69
CA THR A 72 10.82 9.96 11.45
C THR A 72 9.62 10.70 10.87
N ILE A 73 8.86 10.07 9.98
CA ILE A 73 7.64 10.65 9.40
C ILE A 73 6.54 10.77 10.47
N GLY A 74 6.40 9.74 11.29
CA GLY A 74 5.41 9.66 12.37
C GLY A 74 3.96 9.51 11.89
N SER A 75 3.04 9.34 12.84
CA SER A 75 1.64 8.96 12.59
C SER A 75 0.71 10.10 12.13
N ARG A 76 1.21 11.33 11.99
CA ARG A 76 0.37 12.49 11.63
C ARG A 76 0.10 12.62 10.13
N LYS A 77 0.94 11.98 9.31
CA LYS A 77 0.86 12.05 7.84
C LYS A 77 0.33 10.73 7.31
N GLU A 78 -0.33 10.80 6.18
CA GLU A 78 -0.69 9.59 5.43
C GLU A 78 0.56 9.09 4.69
N ILE A 79 0.89 7.81 4.87
CA ILE A 79 2.06 7.18 4.25
C ILE A 79 1.57 6.16 3.23
N THR A 80 2.14 6.21 2.03
CA THR A 80 1.94 5.19 0.99
C THR A 80 3.31 4.73 0.53
N ILE A 81 3.58 3.43 0.67
CA ILE A 81 4.83 2.82 0.23
C ILE A 81 4.55 2.06 -1.05
N LEU A 82 5.34 2.32 -2.09
CA LEU A 82 5.19 1.75 -3.42
C LEU A 82 6.54 1.23 -3.89
N GLY A 83 6.53 0.24 -4.77
CA GLY A 83 7.74 -0.28 -5.39
C GLY A 83 7.76 -1.79 -5.39
N ASP A 84 8.96 -2.34 -5.57
CA ASP A 84 9.18 -3.77 -5.56
C ASP A 84 9.65 -4.21 -4.17
N PHE A 85 8.83 -5.03 -3.53
CA PHE A 85 9.10 -5.55 -2.19
C PHE A 85 9.79 -6.91 -2.23
N ASN A 86 9.92 -7.55 -3.40
CA ASN A 86 10.41 -8.94 -3.53
C ASN A 86 9.75 -9.90 -2.51
N ALA A 87 8.49 -9.64 -2.20
CA ALA A 87 7.77 -10.21 -1.07
C ALA A 87 6.49 -10.90 -1.55
N HIS A 88 6.34 -12.17 -1.17
CA HIS A 88 5.10 -12.92 -1.29
C HIS A 88 4.49 -12.99 0.10
N VAL A 89 3.36 -12.33 0.34
CA VAL A 89 2.76 -12.14 1.67
C VAL A 89 1.63 -13.12 1.98
N GLY A 90 1.29 -13.98 1.03
CA GLY A 90 0.16 -14.88 1.13
C GLY A 90 -1.20 -14.16 1.08
N SER A 91 -2.24 -14.87 1.52
CA SER A 91 -3.58 -14.34 1.75
C SER A 91 -4.04 -14.66 3.17
N LYS A 92 -4.78 -13.74 3.79
CA LYS A 92 -5.40 -13.98 5.10
C LYS A 92 -6.81 -13.40 5.13
N ALA A 93 -7.78 -14.22 5.57
CA ALA A 93 -9.12 -13.74 5.82
C ALA A 93 -9.17 -13.00 7.17
N ASN A 94 -9.78 -11.81 7.20
CA ASN A 94 -9.98 -10.99 8.40
C ASN A 94 -8.69 -10.55 9.12
N ASP A 95 -7.58 -10.36 8.40
CA ASP A 95 -6.35 -9.84 8.96
C ASP A 95 -6.26 -8.31 8.77
N PRO A 96 -5.80 -7.54 9.78
CA PRO A 96 -5.74 -6.08 9.68
C PRO A 96 -4.64 -5.58 8.73
N VAL A 97 -3.65 -6.41 8.40
CA VAL A 97 -2.48 -6.08 7.56
C VAL A 97 -2.59 -6.74 6.19
N VAL A 98 -2.90 -8.03 6.12
CA VAL A 98 -2.89 -8.81 4.87
C VAL A 98 -4.31 -9.00 4.32
N GLY A 99 -4.52 -8.71 3.04
CA GLY A 99 -5.80 -8.91 2.39
C GLY A 99 -6.12 -10.39 2.07
N PRO A 100 -7.40 -10.73 1.84
CA PRO A 100 -7.82 -12.10 1.52
C PRO A 100 -7.52 -12.54 0.07
N TYR A 101 -7.05 -11.64 -0.78
CA TYR A 101 -6.90 -11.87 -2.23
C TYR A 101 -5.44 -12.03 -2.69
N GLY A 102 -4.55 -12.49 -1.81
CA GLY A 102 -3.14 -12.73 -2.14
C GLY A 102 -2.88 -14.15 -2.64
N GLU A 103 -1.62 -14.41 -2.96
CA GLU A 103 -1.14 -15.72 -3.38
C GLU A 103 -1.21 -16.75 -2.22
N ASN A 104 -1.05 -18.04 -2.52
CA ASN A 104 -1.03 -19.09 -1.50
C ASN A 104 0.39 -19.37 -0.97
N TYR A 105 1.30 -18.42 -1.13
CA TYR A 105 2.71 -18.56 -0.78
C TYR A 105 3.18 -17.35 0.04
N LEU A 106 3.92 -17.64 1.11
CA LEU A 106 4.55 -16.67 1.99
C LEU A 106 6.05 -16.93 1.97
N ASN A 107 6.86 -15.94 1.58
CA ASN A 107 8.32 -16.03 1.64
C ASN A 107 8.87 -15.26 2.86
N ASP A 108 10.20 -15.30 3.03
CA ASP A 108 10.90 -14.63 4.13
C ASP A 108 10.68 -13.12 4.07
N ASN A 109 10.90 -12.50 2.91
CA ASN A 109 10.64 -11.08 2.70
C ASN A 109 9.17 -10.69 3.01
N GLY A 110 8.21 -11.53 2.65
CA GLY A 110 6.80 -11.32 2.94
C GLY A 110 6.50 -11.39 4.44
N SER A 111 7.13 -12.30 5.17
CA SER A 111 6.98 -12.38 6.62
C SER A 111 7.50 -11.12 7.30
N ARG A 112 8.67 -10.62 6.85
CA ARG A 112 9.29 -9.39 7.36
C ARG A 112 8.46 -8.15 7.04
N LEU A 113 7.94 -8.06 5.82
CA LEU A 113 7.04 -6.97 5.41
C LEU A 113 5.76 -6.93 6.26
N ILE A 114 5.16 -8.08 6.51
CA ILE A 114 3.97 -8.20 7.37
C ILE A 114 4.27 -7.67 8.78
N GLU A 115 5.43 -8.02 9.34
CA GLU A 115 5.85 -7.55 10.66
C GLU A 115 6.00 -6.03 10.72
N ILE A 116 6.71 -5.42 9.76
CA ILE A 116 6.84 -3.96 9.64
C ILE A 116 5.45 -3.32 9.53
N CYS A 117 4.54 -3.90 8.74
CA CYS A 117 3.20 -3.36 8.60
C CYS A 117 2.38 -3.43 9.90
N TYR A 118 2.48 -4.50 10.69
CA TYR A 118 1.88 -4.54 12.02
C TYR A 118 2.46 -3.46 12.94
N GLN A 119 3.78 -3.32 12.96
CA GLN A 119 4.49 -2.36 13.83
C GLN A 119 4.05 -0.91 13.55
N HIS A 120 3.87 -0.55 12.28
CA HIS A 120 3.51 0.82 11.86
C HIS A 120 2.04 1.01 11.53
N SER A 121 1.18 0.02 11.85
CA SER A 121 -0.26 0.04 11.52
C SER A 121 -0.55 0.31 10.04
N LEU A 122 0.27 -0.26 9.15
CA LEU A 122 0.11 -0.22 7.70
C LEU A 122 -0.70 -1.40 7.21
N GLN A 123 -1.30 -1.25 6.02
CA GLN A 123 -2.05 -2.32 5.37
C GLN A 123 -1.46 -2.62 4.01
N ILE A 124 -1.33 -3.90 3.71
CA ILE A 124 -0.96 -4.38 2.39
C ILE A 124 -2.23 -4.39 1.52
N LYS A 125 -2.10 -3.83 0.33
CA LYS A 125 -3.16 -3.82 -0.69
C LYS A 125 -2.68 -4.65 -1.87
N ASN A 126 -3.01 -5.94 -1.80
CA ASN A 126 -2.89 -6.96 -2.84
C ASN A 126 -4.12 -6.96 -3.76
#